data_AF-A0A5E8H5A5-F1
#
_entry.id   AF-A0A5E8H5A5-F1
#
_cell.length_a   1.000
_cell.length_b   1.000
_cell.length_c   1.000
_cell.angle_alpha   90.00
_cell.angle_beta   90.00
_cell.angle_gamma   90.00
#
_symmetry.space_group_name_H-M   'P 1'
#
loop_
_entity.id
_entity.type
_entity.pdbx_description
1 polymer ?
#
loop_
_entity_poly.entity_id
_entity_poly.type
_entity_poly.pdbx_seq_one_letter_code
_entity_poly.pdbx_strand_id
1 'polypeptide(L)'
;MDQTQKNTAGFCAGSPDWKHAAWTQATIWIAGAMLLLAAPAMASDGDPIKGEKLFRACKACHQVGTNARNGVGPHLDGLFERPAGTLEGFKYSSAMKKLGSEGMVWNEFSLDLYLEKPREYVPGTRMSYRGMPGRQDRTHIIAYLRELSKAEPASKPELETVTPEMGAVAMQINGDMAYGEYLSSECVTCHQVSGRADGIPSIIGWPKKPFIRALFEYKTNVRSHQVMQNMTVNLGNEEIAALAAYFGSIDPQ
;
A
#
# COMPACT_ATOMS: atom_id res chain seq x y z
N MET A 1 -27.65 -10.73 -67.64
CA MET A 1 -27.53 -11.51 -68.88
C MET A 1 -26.29 -12.37 -68.74
N ASP A 2 -26.48 -13.65 -68.39
CA ASP A 2 -26.13 -14.82 -69.22
C ASP A 2 -24.64 -15.20 -68.99
N GLN A 3 -24.24 -16.35 -68.45
CA GLN A 3 -24.44 -17.69 -68.99
C GLN A 3 -24.14 -18.82 -67.98
N THR A 4 -25.00 -19.86 -68.06
CA THR A 4 -24.70 -21.31 -68.04
C THR A 4 -24.17 -22.03 -66.80
N GLN A 5 -25.12 -22.70 -66.11
CA GLN A 5 -24.96 -24.04 -65.56
C GLN A 5 -24.59 -25.06 -66.66
N LYS A 6 -23.76 -26.08 -66.35
CA LYS A 6 -24.08 -27.49 -66.57
C LYS A 6 -23.41 -28.40 -65.52
N ASN A 7 -24.24 -29.27 -64.97
CA ASN A 7 -24.00 -30.34 -64.01
C ASN A 7 -23.03 -31.42 -64.53
N THR A 8 -22.42 -32.18 -63.60
CA THR A 8 -22.68 -33.63 -63.48
C THR A 8 -22.31 -34.13 -62.08
N ALA A 9 -23.29 -34.79 -61.46
CA ALA A 9 -23.16 -35.53 -60.20
C ALA A 9 -22.51 -36.91 -60.43
N GLY A 10 -21.97 -37.51 -59.37
CA GLY A 10 -21.48 -38.89 -59.38
C GLY A 10 -21.07 -39.36 -57.99
N PHE A 11 -22.06 -39.81 -57.22
CA PHE A 11 -21.95 -40.61 -55.99
C PHE A 11 -21.07 -41.86 -56.20
N CYS A 12 -20.31 -42.28 -55.17
CA CYS A 12 -20.32 -43.66 -54.65
C CYS A 12 -19.42 -43.81 -53.41
N ALA A 13 -20.02 -44.30 -52.33
CA ALA A 13 -19.40 -44.74 -51.09
C ALA A 13 -18.72 -46.12 -51.26
N GLY A 14 -17.76 -46.43 -50.39
CA GLY A 14 -17.22 -47.79 -50.25
C GLY A 14 -16.00 -47.88 -49.33
N SER A 15 -16.21 -48.28 -48.07
CA SER A 15 -15.28 -49.11 -47.29
C SER A 15 -15.76 -50.58 -47.42
N PRO A 16 -14.93 -51.64 -47.24
CA PRO A 16 -14.34 -51.98 -45.94
C PRO A 16 -12.97 -52.73 -45.94
N ASP A 17 -12.48 -52.86 -44.70
CA ASP A 17 -11.37 -53.61 -44.11
C ASP A 17 -10.85 -54.91 -44.75
N TRP A 18 -9.53 -55.08 -44.67
CA TRP A 18 -8.85 -56.35 -44.35
C TRP A 18 -7.40 -56.05 -43.88
N LYS A 19 -7.14 -56.06 -42.57
CA LYS A 19 -6.53 -57.15 -41.80
C LYS A 19 -5.04 -57.47 -42.08
N HIS A 20 -4.27 -57.35 -40.99
CA HIS A 20 -2.97 -57.95 -40.64
C HIS A 20 -1.68 -57.28 -41.15
N ALA A 21 -1.03 -56.54 -40.25
CA ALA A 21 0.42 -56.62 -40.05
C ALA A 21 0.75 -56.24 -38.60
N ALA A 22 0.86 -57.27 -37.75
CA ALA A 22 1.41 -57.17 -36.41
C ALA A 22 2.92 -56.97 -36.50
N TRP A 23 3.44 -55.84 -36.01
CA TRP A 23 4.86 -55.65 -35.75
C TRP A 23 5.05 -54.98 -34.39
N THR A 24 5.42 -55.83 -33.43
CA THR A 24 6.41 -55.61 -32.36
C THR A 24 6.24 -54.43 -31.38
N GLN A 25 5.96 -54.85 -30.14
CA GLN A 25 6.24 -54.24 -28.83
C GLN A 25 7.49 -53.34 -28.79
N ALA A 26 7.38 -52.15 -28.16
CA ALA A 26 8.20 -51.72 -27.01
C ALA A 26 8.00 -50.22 -26.67
N THR A 27 7.33 -49.97 -25.54
CA THR A 27 7.64 -48.99 -24.48
C THR A 27 8.24 -47.61 -24.84
N ILE A 28 7.58 -46.53 -24.39
CA ILE A 28 8.04 -45.66 -23.28
C ILE A 28 6.96 -44.61 -22.97
N TRP A 29 6.63 -44.52 -21.68
CA TRP A 29 5.76 -43.52 -21.06
C TRP A 29 6.45 -42.16 -20.97
N ILE A 30 5.80 -41.07 -21.40
CA ILE A 30 5.95 -39.75 -20.76
C ILE A 30 4.59 -39.07 -20.73
N ALA A 31 3.94 -39.15 -19.56
CA ALA A 31 2.92 -38.19 -19.16
C ALA A 31 3.63 -36.87 -18.84
N GLY A 32 3.55 -35.91 -19.76
CA GLY A 32 4.04 -34.54 -19.56
C GLY A 32 2.90 -33.60 -19.19
N ALA A 33 2.44 -33.66 -17.94
CA ALA A 33 1.61 -32.59 -17.38
C ALA A 33 2.52 -31.38 -17.13
N MET A 34 2.54 -30.42 -18.08
CA MET A 34 3.11 -29.09 -17.85
C MET A 34 2.20 -28.32 -16.89
N LEU A 35 2.39 -28.56 -15.60
CA LEU A 35 1.93 -27.67 -14.55
C LEU A 35 2.82 -26.43 -14.57
N LEU A 36 2.39 -25.40 -15.29
CA LEU A 36 2.96 -24.05 -15.21
C LEU A 36 2.75 -23.53 -13.78
N LEU A 37 3.75 -23.73 -12.93
CA LEU A 37 3.90 -23.02 -11.67
C LEU A 37 4.11 -21.54 -12.00
N ALA A 38 3.03 -20.76 -11.97
CA ALA A 38 3.12 -19.31 -11.87
C ALA A 38 3.80 -19.00 -10.53
N ALA A 39 5.11 -18.71 -10.56
CA ALA A 39 5.79 -18.19 -9.40
C ALA A 39 5.11 -16.87 -8.99
N PRO A 40 4.82 -16.65 -7.70
CA PRO A 40 4.31 -15.36 -7.26
C PRO A 40 5.35 -14.31 -7.63
N ALA A 41 4.92 -13.26 -8.32
CA ALA A 41 5.74 -12.08 -8.55
C ALA A 41 6.08 -11.50 -7.17
N MET A 42 7.27 -11.80 -6.68
CA MET A 42 7.80 -11.21 -5.46
C MET A 42 7.77 -9.69 -5.67
N ALA A 43 6.99 -8.99 -4.85
CA ALA A 43 7.10 -7.55 -4.74
C ALA A 43 8.59 -7.24 -4.55
N SER A 44 9.19 -6.50 -5.48
CA SER A 44 10.62 -6.22 -5.39
C SER A 44 10.88 -5.49 -4.08
N ASP A 45 11.61 -6.14 -3.18
CA ASP A 45 12.18 -5.44 -2.04
C ASP A 45 13.07 -4.31 -2.55
N GLY A 46 12.97 -3.15 -1.89
CA GLY A 46 13.86 -2.02 -2.16
C GLY A 46 15.28 -2.33 -1.71
N ASP A 47 16.25 -1.65 -2.32
CA ASP A 47 17.67 -1.82 -2.04
C ASP A 47 18.15 -0.46 -1.54
N PRO A 48 18.42 -0.31 -0.22
CA PRO A 48 18.77 0.97 0.36
C PRO A 48 20.11 1.51 -0.18
N ILE A 49 21.02 0.66 -0.65
CA ILE A 49 22.30 1.08 -1.24
C ILE A 49 22.06 1.72 -2.61
N LYS A 50 21.15 1.16 -3.42
CA LYS A 50 20.71 1.81 -4.66
C LYS A 50 19.91 3.08 -4.37
N GLY A 51 19.06 3.06 -3.34
CA GLY A 51 18.29 4.21 -2.89
C GLY A 51 19.17 5.41 -2.51
N GLU A 52 20.25 5.17 -1.77
CA GLU A 52 21.22 6.21 -1.41
C GLU A 52 21.84 6.88 -2.66
N LYS A 53 22.17 6.10 -3.68
CA LYS A 53 22.71 6.63 -4.94
C LYS A 53 21.68 7.50 -5.67
N LEU A 54 20.42 7.06 -5.69
CA LEU A 54 19.31 7.79 -6.29
C LEU A 54 18.96 9.06 -5.50
N PHE A 55 19.18 9.08 -4.18
CA PHE A 55 18.96 10.22 -3.29
C PHE A 55 19.78 11.47 -3.68
N ARG A 56 20.81 11.35 -4.54
CA ARG A 56 21.53 12.49 -5.12
C ARG A 56 20.62 13.58 -5.70
N ALA A 57 19.47 13.20 -6.25
CA ALA A 57 18.49 14.14 -6.80
C ALA A 57 17.78 14.98 -5.71
N CYS A 58 17.79 14.51 -4.47
CA CYS A 58 17.13 15.11 -3.31
C CYS A 58 18.10 15.96 -2.47
N LYS A 59 19.40 15.61 -2.47
CA LYS A 59 20.46 16.22 -1.65
C LYS A 59 20.61 17.74 -1.81
N ALA A 60 20.19 18.30 -2.96
CA ALA A 60 20.22 19.75 -3.19
C ALA A 60 19.22 20.52 -2.32
N CYS A 61 18.14 19.86 -1.89
CA CYS A 61 17.08 20.50 -1.10
C CYS A 61 16.94 19.91 0.31
N HIS A 62 17.26 18.63 0.46
CA HIS A 62 17.01 17.87 1.68
C HIS A 62 18.32 17.36 2.29
N GLN A 63 18.42 17.50 3.59
CA GLN A 63 19.49 16.89 4.40
C GLN A 63 18.96 15.62 5.09
N VAL A 64 19.89 14.71 5.37
CA VAL A 64 19.69 13.45 6.10
C VAL A 64 20.91 13.19 6.97
N GLY A 65 20.75 12.41 8.03
CA GLY A 65 21.77 12.02 8.98
C GLY A 65 21.78 12.87 10.25
N THR A 66 22.72 12.55 11.14
CA THR A 66 22.89 13.23 12.41
C THR A 66 23.12 14.74 12.21
N ASN A 67 22.32 15.55 12.90
CA ASN A 67 22.33 17.03 12.81
C ASN A 67 21.82 17.61 11.48
N ALA A 68 21.04 16.87 10.68
CA ALA A 68 20.41 17.41 9.50
C ALA A 68 19.54 18.64 9.82
N ARG A 69 19.57 19.63 8.94
CA ARG A 69 18.85 20.90 9.10
C ARG A 69 17.86 21.12 7.97
N ASN A 70 16.81 21.88 8.30
CA ASN A 70 15.89 22.42 7.32
C ASN A 70 16.62 23.38 6.38
N GLY A 71 16.35 23.28 5.08
CA GLY A 71 16.91 24.12 4.02
C GLY A 71 15.85 24.52 3.01
N VAL A 72 16.13 24.30 1.71
CA VAL A 72 15.10 24.47 0.65
C VAL A 72 13.92 23.52 0.89
N GLY A 73 14.22 22.30 1.30
CA GLY A 73 13.26 21.33 1.82
C GLY A 73 13.51 21.02 3.31
N PRO A 74 12.55 20.35 3.98
CA PRO A 74 12.74 19.84 5.34
C PRO A 74 13.84 18.77 5.36
N HIS A 75 14.47 18.55 6.51
CA HIS A 75 15.28 17.33 6.67
C HIS A 75 14.38 16.08 6.66
N LEU A 76 14.94 14.94 6.24
CA LEU A 76 14.17 13.71 5.97
C LEU A 76 14.44 12.58 6.96
N ASP A 77 15.12 12.87 8.05
CA ASP A 77 15.22 11.96 9.20
C ASP A 77 13.87 11.85 9.91
N GLY A 78 13.58 10.67 10.46
CA GLY A 78 12.31 10.39 11.11
C GLY A 78 11.11 10.65 10.21
N LEU A 79 11.22 10.37 8.90
CA LEU A 79 10.17 10.68 7.94
C LEU A 79 9.00 9.71 8.08
N PHE A 80 9.28 8.41 8.20
CA PHE A 80 8.24 7.39 8.26
C PHE A 80 7.32 7.60 9.46
N GLU A 81 6.04 7.38 9.22
CA GLU A 81 4.91 7.57 10.14
C GLU A 81 4.62 9.01 10.57
N ARG A 82 5.50 9.97 10.24
CA ARG A 82 5.27 11.39 10.54
C ARG A 82 4.09 11.91 9.70
N PRO A 83 3.14 12.65 10.29
CA PRO A 83 2.13 13.35 9.52
C PRO A 83 2.76 14.31 8.50
N ALA A 84 2.13 14.44 7.33
CA ALA A 84 2.66 15.29 6.27
C ALA A 84 2.66 16.76 6.70
N GLY A 85 3.73 17.49 6.42
CA GLY A 85 3.76 18.93 6.67
C GLY A 85 3.84 19.37 8.13
N THR A 86 4.25 18.50 9.06
CA THR A 86 4.28 18.80 10.51
C THR A 86 5.68 18.96 11.10
N LEU A 87 6.75 18.79 10.32
CA LEU A 87 8.11 18.99 10.84
C LEU A 87 8.31 20.42 11.35
N GLU A 88 8.71 20.54 12.60
CA GLU A 88 8.93 21.82 13.24
C GLU A 88 10.05 22.63 12.56
N GLY A 89 9.92 23.95 12.58
CA GLY A 89 10.91 24.86 12.01
C GLY A 89 10.97 24.89 10.48
N PHE A 90 10.11 24.12 9.77
CA PHE A 90 10.00 24.21 8.31
C PHE A 90 8.67 24.82 7.86
N LYS A 91 8.73 25.78 6.93
CA LYS A 91 7.53 26.43 6.38
C LYS A 91 6.94 25.62 5.22
N TYR A 92 5.99 24.74 5.51
CA TYR A 92 5.29 23.97 4.48
C TYR A 92 4.33 24.80 3.62
N SER A 93 3.96 24.26 2.45
CA SER A 93 2.85 24.81 1.65
C SER A 93 1.51 24.63 2.38
N SER A 94 0.53 25.48 2.06
CA SER A 94 -0.84 25.30 2.59
C SER A 94 -1.41 23.93 2.22
N ALA A 95 -1.17 23.48 0.99
CA ALA A 95 -1.62 22.18 0.49
C ALA A 95 -1.05 21.00 1.30
N MET A 96 0.26 21.02 1.59
CA MET A 96 0.90 19.93 2.35
C MET A 96 0.40 19.88 3.80
N LYS A 97 0.24 21.05 4.44
CA LYS A 97 -0.32 21.13 5.79
C LYS A 97 -1.75 20.61 5.86
N LYS A 98 -2.59 20.95 4.86
CA LYS A 98 -3.98 20.49 4.77
C LYS A 98 -4.05 18.96 4.71
N LEU A 99 -3.27 18.33 3.82
CA LEU A 99 -3.25 16.87 3.71
C LEU A 99 -2.77 16.20 5.00
N GLY A 100 -1.77 16.78 5.68
CA GLY A 100 -1.34 16.33 6.99
C GLY A 100 -2.46 16.36 8.04
N SER A 101 -3.21 17.47 8.11
CA SER A 101 -4.36 17.59 9.02
C SER A 101 -5.52 16.66 8.66
N GLU A 102 -5.63 16.26 7.39
CA GLU A 102 -6.60 15.26 6.91
C GLU A 102 -6.15 13.81 7.14
N GLY A 103 -4.99 13.62 7.78
CA GLY A 103 -4.50 12.30 8.20
C GLY A 103 -3.47 11.67 7.27
N MET A 104 -2.95 12.39 6.27
CA MET A 104 -1.85 11.89 5.45
C MET A 104 -0.60 11.72 6.31
N VAL A 105 -0.10 10.48 6.35
CA VAL A 105 1.17 10.10 6.98
C VAL A 105 2.16 9.64 5.93
N TRP A 106 3.45 9.86 6.17
CA TRP A 106 4.50 9.33 5.32
C TRP A 106 4.68 7.83 5.57
N ASN A 107 4.37 7.02 4.58
CA ASN A 107 4.63 5.59 4.54
C ASN A 107 5.06 5.23 3.12
N GLU A 108 5.24 3.94 2.86
CA GLU A 108 5.67 3.43 1.56
C GLU A 108 4.75 3.88 0.43
N PHE A 109 3.43 3.79 0.66
CA PHE A 109 2.43 4.09 -0.33
C PHE A 109 2.35 5.60 -0.63
N SER A 110 2.26 6.43 0.41
CA SER A 110 2.19 7.88 0.23
C SER A 110 3.49 8.46 -0.32
N LEU A 111 4.65 7.87 0.02
CA LEU A 111 5.92 8.25 -0.59
C LEU A 111 6.02 7.79 -2.05
N ASP A 112 5.55 6.59 -2.41
CA ASP A 112 5.55 6.11 -3.81
C ASP A 112 4.78 7.08 -4.71
N LEU A 113 3.55 7.43 -4.32
CA LEU A 113 2.71 8.37 -5.08
C LEU A 113 3.30 9.78 -5.10
N TYR A 114 3.80 10.27 -3.97
CA TYR A 114 4.37 11.62 -3.92
C TYR A 114 5.65 11.74 -4.73
N LEU A 115 6.54 10.74 -4.67
CA LEU A 115 7.80 10.74 -5.42
C LEU A 115 7.57 10.53 -6.92
N GLU A 116 6.52 9.80 -7.32
CA GLU A 116 6.16 9.64 -8.73
C GLU A 116 5.92 10.98 -9.39
N LYS A 117 5.01 11.79 -8.82
CA LYS A 117 4.67 13.11 -9.32
C LYS A 117 4.14 14.03 -8.21
N PRO A 118 5.02 14.81 -7.55
CA PRO A 118 4.66 15.60 -6.38
C PRO A 118 3.53 16.60 -6.59
N ARG A 119 3.51 17.27 -7.75
CA ARG A 119 2.53 18.30 -8.08
C ARG A 119 1.16 17.75 -8.46
N GLU A 120 1.10 16.49 -8.89
CA GLU A 120 -0.17 15.80 -9.14
C GLU A 120 -0.72 15.23 -7.82
N TYR A 121 0.14 14.62 -6.97
CA TYR A 121 -0.29 14.07 -5.68
C TYR A 121 -0.65 15.15 -4.65
N VAL A 122 0.11 16.26 -4.61
CA VAL A 122 -0.16 17.41 -3.74
C VAL A 122 -0.18 18.70 -4.57
N PRO A 123 -1.34 19.03 -5.19
CA PRO A 123 -1.50 20.27 -5.93
C PRO A 123 -1.19 21.49 -5.05
N GLY A 124 -0.25 22.33 -5.49
CA GLY A 124 0.24 23.47 -4.69
C GLY A 124 1.34 23.12 -3.68
N THR A 125 1.97 21.94 -3.78
CA THR A 125 3.22 21.68 -3.07
C THR A 125 4.32 22.67 -3.47
N ARG A 126 5.14 23.07 -2.48
CA ARG A 126 6.33 23.90 -2.72
C ARG A 126 7.50 23.10 -3.27
N MET A 127 7.43 21.77 -3.26
CA MET A 127 8.48 20.92 -3.81
C MET A 127 8.49 21.02 -5.34
N SER A 128 9.57 21.54 -5.91
CA SER A 128 9.75 21.74 -7.36
C SER A 128 10.26 20.49 -8.10
N TYR A 129 10.34 19.35 -7.41
CA TYR A 129 10.80 18.09 -7.98
C TYR A 129 9.89 17.62 -9.10
N ARG A 130 10.49 17.22 -10.23
CA ARG A 130 9.75 16.80 -11.44
C ARG A 130 9.06 15.44 -11.29
N GLY A 131 9.44 14.67 -10.28
CA GLY A 131 8.97 13.30 -10.08
C GLY A 131 9.96 12.24 -10.56
N MET A 132 9.72 11.00 -10.12
CA MET A 132 10.48 9.80 -10.41
C MET A 132 9.55 8.74 -10.98
N PRO A 133 9.38 8.65 -12.32
CA PRO A 133 8.40 7.75 -12.92
C PRO A 133 8.77 6.26 -12.78
N GLY A 134 10.06 5.94 -12.61
CA GLY A 134 10.51 4.56 -12.41
C GLY A 134 10.09 4.04 -11.03
N ARG A 135 9.08 3.14 -11.00
CA ARG A 135 8.60 2.54 -9.75
C ARG A 135 9.71 1.89 -8.93
N GLN A 136 10.58 1.12 -9.59
CA GLN A 136 11.69 0.44 -8.94
C GLN A 136 12.67 1.43 -8.28
N ASP A 137 12.96 2.56 -8.94
CA ASP A 137 13.82 3.60 -8.39
C ASP A 137 13.19 4.24 -7.14
N ARG A 138 11.86 4.46 -7.17
CA ARG A 138 11.13 4.93 -5.98
C ARG A 138 11.19 3.91 -4.85
N THR A 139 10.97 2.63 -5.14
CA THR A 139 11.08 1.55 -4.15
C THR A 139 12.46 1.51 -3.49
N HIS A 140 13.53 1.70 -4.27
CA HIS A 140 14.89 1.81 -3.74
C HIS A 140 15.08 3.05 -2.84
N ILE A 141 14.65 4.25 -3.26
CA ILE A 141 14.71 5.47 -2.43
C ILE A 141 13.91 5.31 -1.14
N ILE A 142 12.69 4.75 -1.22
CA ILE A 142 11.81 4.55 -0.07
C ILE A 142 12.46 3.62 0.95
N ALA A 143 13.12 2.55 0.49
CA ALA A 143 13.90 1.68 1.37
C ALA A 143 15.04 2.43 2.07
N TYR A 144 15.78 3.28 1.34
CA TYR A 144 16.83 4.12 1.94
C TYR A 144 16.29 5.09 2.99
N LEU A 145 15.21 5.81 2.69
CA LEU A 145 14.56 6.73 3.63
C LEU A 145 13.99 6.00 4.86
N ARG A 146 13.55 4.75 4.70
CA ARG A 146 13.06 3.92 5.79
C ARG A 146 14.20 3.60 6.76
N GLU A 147 15.35 3.20 6.27
CA GLU A 147 16.53 2.93 7.10
C GLU A 147 17.00 4.20 7.84
N LEU A 148 17.01 5.37 7.18
CA LEU A 148 17.31 6.64 7.84
C LEU A 148 16.31 6.98 8.94
N SER A 149 15.02 6.73 8.72
CA SER A 149 13.97 6.99 9.71
C SER A 149 14.02 6.05 10.90
N LYS A 150 14.59 4.85 10.76
CA LYS A 150 14.85 3.93 11.88
C LYS A 150 16.04 4.38 12.72
N ALA A 151 17.09 4.89 12.07
CA ALA A 151 18.32 5.33 12.73
C ALA A 151 18.10 6.60 13.58
N GLU A 152 17.21 7.49 13.11
CA GLU A 152 16.85 8.73 13.80
C GLU A 152 15.31 8.88 13.73
N PRO A 153 14.56 8.21 14.64
CA PRO A 153 13.10 8.32 14.66
C PRO A 153 12.70 9.79 14.86
N ALA A 154 11.57 10.20 14.28
CA ALA A 154 11.07 11.56 14.41
C ALA A 154 11.11 11.94 15.89
N SER A 155 11.81 13.04 16.21
CA SER A 155 11.85 13.63 17.54
C SER A 155 10.46 13.53 18.17
N LYS A 156 10.39 12.75 19.25
CA LYS A 156 9.17 12.42 19.99
C LYS A 156 8.35 13.69 20.15
N PRO A 157 7.07 13.75 19.73
CA PRO A 157 6.16 14.61 20.46
C PRO A 157 6.23 14.15 21.90
N GLU A 158 6.69 15.03 22.79
CA GLU A 158 6.62 14.84 24.23
C GLU A 158 5.24 14.26 24.54
N LEU A 159 5.29 13.07 25.12
CA LEU A 159 4.17 12.21 25.40
C LEU A 159 3.52 12.75 26.67
N GLU A 160 2.97 13.95 26.63
CA GLU A 160 2.24 14.52 27.75
C GLU A 160 0.74 14.47 27.47
N THR A 161 0.11 13.49 28.13
CA THR A 161 -1.33 13.38 28.43
C THR A 161 -2.28 12.81 27.37
N VAL A 162 -1.83 11.80 26.64
CA VAL A 162 -2.74 10.67 26.37
C VAL A 162 -2.36 9.59 27.35
N THR A 163 -3.28 9.12 28.20
CA THR A 163 -3.05 8.02 29.14
C THR A 163 -2.24 6.92 28.44
N PRO A 164 -0.93 6.79 28.75
CA PRO A 164 0.00 5.95 27.98
C PRO A 164 -0.41 4.48 27.97
N GLU A 165 -1.25 4.07 28.90
CA GLU A 165 -1.68 2.69 29.04
C GLU A 165 -2.68 2.24 27.99
N MET A 166 -3.64 3.07 27.55
CA MET A 166 -4.74 2.55 26.72
C MET A 166 -4.30 2.20 25.29
N GLY A 167 -3.52 3.09 24.67
CA GLY A 167 -2.94 2.85 23.34
C GLY A 167 -1.90 1.74 23.33
N ALA A 168 -1.04 1.70 24.36
CA ALA A 168 0.01 0.69 24.48
C ALA A 168 -0.57 -0.71 24.74
N VAL A 169 -1.64 -0.82 25.56
CA VAL A 169 -2.33 -2.09 25.84
C VAL A 169 -2.97 -2.63 24.57
N ALA A 170 -3.71 -1.82 23.81
CA ALA A 170 -4.30 -2.26 22.54
C ALA A 170 -3.26 -2.78 21.54
N MET A 171 -2.06 -2.19 21.48
CA MET A 171 -0.98 -2.65 20.62
C MET A 171 -0.41 -4.02 21.01
N GLN A 172 -0.58 -4.43 22.26
CA GLN A 172 -0.08 -5.71 22.79
C GLN A 172 -1.16 -6.81 22.78
N ILE A 173 -2.44 -6.45 22.73
CA ILE A 173 -3.54 -7.41 22.62
C ILE A 173 -3.48 -8.13 21.28
N ASN A 174 -3.54 -9.46 21.28
CA ASN A 174 -3.84 -10.22 20.06
C ASN A 174 -5.35 -10.09 19.78
N GLY A 175 -5.72 -9.32 18.76
CA GLY A 175 -7.11 -8.97 18.50
C GLY A 175 -7.91 -10.17 17.97
N ASP A 176 -9.13 -10.34 18.46
CA ASP A 176 -10.07 -11.32 17.94
C ASP A 176 -10.62 -10.83 16.59
N MET A 177 -10.27 -11.52 15.51
CA MET A 177 -10.70 -11.16 14.16
C MET A 177 -12.21 -11.30 13.96
N ALA A 178 -12.85 -12.30 14.57
CA ALA A 178 -14.30 -12.50 14.45
C ALA A 178 -15.06 -11.40 15.21
N TYR A 179 -14.52 -10.98 16.35
CA TYR A 179 -15.07 -9.82 17.06
C TYR A 179 -14.84 -8.51 16.28
N GLY A 180 -13.68 -8.36 15.65
CA GLY A 180 -13.37 -7.22 14.80
C GLY A 180 -14.31 -7.13 13.58
N GLU A 181 -14.62 -8.27 12.96
CA GLU A 181 -15.61 -8.36 11.88
C GLU A 181 -16.99 -7.91 12.35
N TYR A 182 -17.44 -8.39 13.52
CA TYR A 182 -18.72 -7.98 14.10
C TYR A 182 -18.80 -6.46 14.32
N LEU A 183 -17.76 -5.86 14.90
CA LEU A 183 -17.70 -4.42 15.16
C LEU A 183 -17.56 -3.58 13.87
N SER A 184 -17.10 -4.19 12.77
CA SER A 184 -16.82 -3.48 11.53
C SER A 184 -18.06 -2.93 10.81
N SER A 185 -19.26 -3.43 11.15
CA SER A 185 -20.51 -3.07 10.46
C SER A 185 -20.75 -1.56 10.38
N GLU A 186 -20.45 -0.84 11.46
CA GLU A 186 -20.61 0.62 11.53
C GLU A 186 -19.52 1.34 10.74
N CYS A 187 -18.32 0.78 10.68
CA CYS A 187 -17.19 1.34 9.94
C CYS A 187 -17.43 1.24 8.42
N VAL A 188 -17.97 0.11 7.96
CA VAL A 188 -18.13 -0.18 6.52
C VAL A 188 -19.29 0.57 5.86
N THR A 189 -20.11 1.25 6.65
CA THR A 189 -21.11 2.20 6.14
C THR A 189 -20.44 3.38 5.41
N CYS A 190 -19.22 3.72 5.84
CA CYS A 190 -18.43 4.81 5.28
C CYS A 190 -17.17 4.28 4.55
N HIS A 191 -16.42 3.40 5.21
CA HIS A 191 -15.15 2.88 4.70
C HIS A 191 -15.38 1.63 3.85
N GLN A 192 -15.12 1.73 2.55
CA GLN A 192 -15.42 0.64 1.63
C GLN A 192 -14.53 -0.59 1.88
N VAL A 193 -15.14 -1.77 2.06
CA VAL A 193 -14.41 -3.04 2.24
C VAL A 193 -13.61 -3.44 1.00
N SER A 194 -14.02 -2.94 -0.17
CA SER A 194 -13.24 -3.08 -1.41
C SER A 194 -11.86 -2.40 -1.34
N GLY A 195 -11.63 -1.52 -0.37
CA GLY A 195 -10.42 -0.72 -0.30
C GLY A 195 -10.44 0.51 -1.20
N ARG A 196 -11.57 0.80 -1.87
CA ARG A 196 -11.78 2.00 -2.67
C ARG A 196 -11.86 3.25 -1.79
N ALA A 197 -11.26 4.35 -2.23
CA ALA A 197 -11.19 5.61 -1.49
C ALA A 197 -11.83 6.78 -2.26
N ASP A 198 -13.16 6.86 -2.25
CA ASP A 198 -13.93 7.97 -2.85
C ASP A 198 -14.31 9.00 -1.77
N GLY A 199 -13.36 9.87 -1.40
CA GLY A 199 -13.57 10.90 -0.36
C GLY A 199 -13.54 10.39 1.07
N ILE A 200 -13.85 9.11 1.31
CA ILE A 200 -13.63 8.42 2.58
C ILE A 200 -12.42 7.48 2.41
N PRO A 201 -11.40 7.55 3.28
CA PRO A 201 -10.18 6.78 3.10
C PRO A 201 -10.43 5.28 3.31
N SER A 202 -9.69 4.46 2.56
CA SER A 202 -9.64 3.02 2.83
C SER A 202 -8.93 2.75 4.16
N ILE A 203 -9.49 1.84 4.94
CA ILE A 203 -8.93 1.34 6.20
C ILE A 203 -8.51 -0.14 6.11
N ILE A 204 -8.72 -0.74 4.94
CA ILE A 204 -8.46 -2.14 4.62
C ILE A 204 -6.97 -2.34 4.34
N GLY A 205 -6.40 -3.43 4.84
CA GLY A 205 -4.97 -3.76 4.70
C GLY A 205 -4.04 -2.87 5.52
N TRP A 206 -4.58 -2.08 6.46
CA TRP A 206 -3.76 -1.20 7.29
C TRP A 206 -2.91 -1.98 8.29
N PRO A 207 -1.62 -1.64 8.46
CA PRO A 207 -0.80 -2.25 9.51
C PRO A 207 -1.39 -1.98 10.90
N LYS A 208 -1.42 -3.03 11.74
CA LYS A 208 -2.08 -3.02 13.05
C LYS A 208 -1.69 -1.82 13.94
N LYS A 209 -0.38 -1.56 14.10
CA LYS A 209 0.11 -0.49 15.00
C LYS A 209 -0.32 0.93 14.53
N PRO A 210 -0.11 1.33 13.26
CA PRO A 210 -0.65 2.57 12.72
C PRO A 210 -2.17 2.72 12.83
N PHE A 211 -2.93 1.64 12.59
CA PHE A 211 -4.39 1.65 12.71
C PHE A 211 -4.82 1.95 14.16
N ILE A 212 -4.26 1.20 15.12
CA ILE A 212 -4.51 1.40 16.55
C ILE A 212 -4.19 2.83 16.94
N ARG A 213 -3.00 3.34 16.56
CA ARG A 213 -2.61 4.73 16.83
C ARG A 213 -3.63 5.73 16.29
N ALA A 214 -4.07 5.58 15.04
CA ALA A 214 -5.04 6.50 14.45
C ALA A 214 -6.37 6.54 15.21
N LEU A 215 -6.90 5.39 15.63
CA LEU A 215 -8.13 5.34 16.43
C LEU A 215 -7.96 6.01 17.80
N PHE A 216 -6.82 5.79 18.46
CA PHE A 216 -6.51 6.50 19.72
C PHE A 216 -6.37 8.00 19.52
N GLU A 217 -5.69 8.45 18.47
CA GLU A 217 -5.54 9.88 18.19
C GLU A 217 -6.89 10.56 17.95
N TYR A 218 -7.82 9.90 17.25
CA TYR A 218 -9.19 10.41 17.12
C TYR A 218 -9.92 10.39 18.47
N LYS A 219 -9.88 9.27 19.20
CA LYS A 219 -10.54 9.13 20.52
C LYS A 219 -10.10 10.19 21.52
N THR A 220 -8.82 10.55 21.52
CA THR A 220 -8.23 11.50 22.46
C THR A 220 -8.07 12.91 21.89
N ASN A 221 -8.63 13.17 20.71
CA ASN A 221 -8.58 14.45 20.02
C ASN A 221 -7.16 14.97 19.71
N VAL A 222 -6.15 14.11 19.73
CA VAL A 222 -4.81 14.41 19.16
C VAL A 222 -4.91 14.58 17.64
N ARG A 223 -5.83 13.82 17.00
CA ARG A 223 -6.22 13.99 15.61
C ARG A 223 -7.67 14.48 15.55
N SER A 224 -7.87 15.63 14.88
CA SER A 224 -9.18 16.26 14.81
C SER A 224 -9.96 15.81 13.58
N HIS A 225 -11.11 15.16 13.81
CA HIS A 225 -12.14 14.91 12.79
C HIS A 225 -13.43 14.48 13.49
N GLN A 226 -14.45 15.35 13.51
CA GLN A 226 -15.65 15.16 14.34
C GLN A 226 -16.33 13.81 14.13
N VAL A 227 -16.42 13.35 12.87
CA VAL A 227 -17.04 12.06 12.55
C VAL A 227 -16.25 10.91 13.18
N MET A 228 -14.92 10.91 13.02
CA MET A 228 -14.09 9.82 13.53
C MET A 228 -13.96 9.85 15.05
N GLN A 229 -14.08 11.02 15.67
CA GLN A 229 -14.20 11.17 17.12
C GLN A 229 -15.45 10.50 17.64
N ASN A 230 -16.60 10.74 17.00
CA ASN A 230 -17.85 10.07 17.35
C ASN A 230 -17.78 8.55 17.16
N MET A 231 -17.05 8.08 16.13
CA MET A 231 -16.85 6.64 15.91
C MET A 231 -15.92 5.99 16.95
N THR A 232 -14.95 6.72 17.49
CA THR A 232 -13.88 6.16 18.33
C THR A 232 -14.07 6.38 19.83
N VAL A 233 -14.93 7.33 20.22
CA VAL A 233 -15.15 7.69 21.63
C VAL A 233 -15.58 6.47 22.48
N ASN A 234 -16.39 5.58 21.92
CA ASN A 234 -16.94 4.41 22.62
C ASN A 234 -16.12 3.12 22.48
N LEU A 235 -15.01 3.13 21.73
CA LEU A 235 -14.19 1.93 21.54
C LEU A 235 -13.21 1.73 22.70
N GLY A 236 -13.19 0.54 23.32
CA GLY A 236 -12.16 0.14 24.26
C GLY A 236 -10.91 -0.42 23.57
N ASN A 237 -9.95 -0.88 24.37
CA ASN A 237 -8.65 -1.34 23.85
C ASN A 237 -8.80 -2.66 23.07
N GLU A 238 -9.67 -3.54 23.54
CA GLU A 238 -10.02 -4.82 22.95
C GLU A 238 -10.75 -4.63 21.62
N GLU A 239 -11.73 -3.71 21.55
CA GLU A 239 -12.43 -3.37 20.30
C GLU A 239 -11.44 -2.81 19.27
N ILE A 240 -10.57 -1.88 19.68
CA ILE A 240 -9.56 -1.28 18.81
C ILE A 240 -8.59 -2.36 18.29
N ALA A 241 -8.13 -3.26 19.15
CA ALA A 241 -7.25 -4.35 18.76
C ALA A 241 -7.92 -5.36 17.81
N ALA A 242 -9.20 -5.68 18.06
CA ALA A 242 -10.02 -6.56 17.23
C ALA A 242 -10.27 -5.97 15.83
N LEU A 243 -10.69 -4.70 15.75
CA LEU A 243 -10.85 -3.96 14.50
C LEU A 243 -9.53 -3.87 13.72
N ALA A 244 -8.41 -3.62 14.41
CA ALA A 244 -7.09 -3.58 13.77
C ALA A 244 -6.66 -4.94 13.22
N ALA A 245 -6.99 -6.04 13.92
CA ALA A 245 -6.73 -7.39 13.45
C ALA A 245 -7.59 -7.74 12.23
N TYR A 246 -8.88 -7.41 12.27
CA TYR A 246 -9.80 -7.65 11.16
C TYR A 246 -9.44 -6.84 9.91
N PHE A 247 -9.43 -5.51 9.98
CA PHE A 247 -9.17 -4.68 8.81
C PHE A 247 -7.75 -4.83 8.26
N GLY A 248 -6.76 -5.12 9.12
CA GLY A 248 -5.41 -5.42 8.69
C GLY A 248 -5.25 -6.79 8.01
N SER A 249 -6.22 -7.71 8.19
CA SER A 249 -6.21 -9.04 7.55
C SER A 249 -6.87 -9.08 6.17
N ILE A 250 -7.61 -8.03 5.80
CA ILE A 250 -8.33 -7.97 4.54
C ILE A 250 -7.43 -7.34 3.48
N ASP A 251 -7.27 -8.06 2.37
CA ASP A 251 -6.55 -7.55 1.21
C ASP A 251 -7.44 -6.55 0.42
N PRO A 252 -6.89 -5.40 0.00
CA PRO A 252 -7.60 -4.50 -0.93
C PRO A 252 -7.92 -5.22 -2.24
N GLN A 253 -9.14 -5.05 -2.76
CA GLN A 253 -9.63 -5.72 -3.97
C GLN A 253 -9.56 -4.84 -5.22
#